data_AF-A0A960ZYT1-F1
#
_entry.id   AF-A0A960ZYT1-F1
#
_cell.length_a   1.000
_cell.length_b   1.000
_cell.length_c   1.000
_cell.angle_alpha   90.00
_cell.angle_beta   90.00
_cell.angle_gamma   90.00
#
_symmetry.space_group_name_H-M   'P 1'
#
loop_
_entity.id
_entity.type
_entity.pdbx_description
1 polymer ?
#
loop_
_entity_poly.entity_id
_entity_poly.type
_entity_poly.pdbx_seq_one_letter_code
_entity_poly.pdbx_strand_id
1 'polypeptide(L)'
;REGVLIRNRRVLPFLGKESCYVFDKTGTLTEGKFQLLRGLEKLEEEERMLLWNLARHSLHPVSTAIVKAIEESGECRKIDLKGVEELSGKGLVGSWNGKRLALGSPAHCSEQGIELKMMGEEKKSSVNRVEGEIVSKTYFAIGRSVLAEILLGDRLRLDAVSATGMFVGSRWLLSGDAEPSVRAVANQCRFDDWRAGLAPLEKRAFVDRLKEDGEVVLMLGDGINDAPSLTAAHIGVCVVNATDLSAQICDILLTDHRLDRVALASKKGKKAHGIVRQNLVWSFSYNIVGIGLAVTGNLSPLYAAFAMVASSIFVLLNANRMRKGVC
;
A
#
# COMPACT_ATOMS: atom_id res chain seq x y z
N ARG A 1 14.85 9.05 -12.02
CA ARG A 1 16.14 9.61 -11.56
C ARG A 1 16.18 9.85 -10.05
N GLU A 2 15.04 10.01 -9.37
CA GLU A 2 14.98 10.24 -7.91
C GLU A 2 14.16 9.16 -7.18
N GLY A 3 14.38 7.89 -7.49
CA GLY A 3 13.64 6.82 -6.78
C GLY A 3 12.21 6.59 -7.26
N VAL A 4 11.72 7.30 -8.28
CA VAL A 4 10.36 7.17 -8.82
C VAL A 4 10.38 6.89 -10.33
N LEU A 5 9.68 5.84 -10.74
CA LEU A 5 9.45 5.46 -12.13
C LEU A 5 7.96 5.59 -12.46
N ILE A 6 7.61 6.56 -13.31
CA ILE A 6 6.25 6.70 -13.84
C ILE A 6 6.12 5.74 -15.03
N ARG A 7 5.29 4.71 -14.89
CA ARG A 7 5.02 3.73 -15.94
C ARG A 7 3.89 4.18 -16.86
N ASN A 8 2.81 4.68 -16.28
CA ASN A 8 1.63 5.06 -17.02
C ASN A 8 1.49 6.58 -17.09
N ARG A 9 1.45 7.15 -18.30
CA ARG A 9 1.31 8.60 -18.50
C ARG A 9 -0.06 9.13 -18.08
N ARG A 10 -1.07 8.26 -17.89
CA ARG A 10 -2.42 8.65 -17.46
C ARG A 10 -2.44 9.37 -16.11
N VAL A 11 -1.41 9.20 -15.28
CA VAL A 11 -1.34 9.83 -13.95
C VAL A 11 -0.84 11.27 -13.99
N LEU A 12 -0.18 11.70 -15.07
CA LEU A 12 0.41 13.03 -15.17
C LEU A 12 -0.59 14.19 -14.96
N PRO A 13 -1.87 14.10 -15.39
CA PRO A 13 -2.87 15.13 -15.10
C PRO A 13 -3.27 15.25 -13.63
N PHE A 14 -3.07 14.19 -12.84
CA PHE A 14 -3.43 14.07 -11.43
C PHE A 14 -2.23 14.31 -10.50
N LEU A 15 -1.01 13.98 -10.96
CA LEU A 15 0.20 14.06 -10.15
C LEU A 15 0.46 15.49 -9.68
N GLY A 16 0.44 15.71 -8.37
CA GLY A 16 0.54 17.03 -7.72
C GLY A 16 -0.77 17.79 -7.57
N LYS A 17 -1.91 17.16 -7.86
CA LYS A 17 -3.26 17.63 -7.54
C LYS A 17 -3.97 16.71 -6.55
N GLU A 18 -3.26 15.73 -6.00
CA GLU A 18 -3.82 14.81 -5.02
C GLU A 18 -4.31 15.61 -3.81
N SER A 19 -5.51 15.27 -3.37
CA SER A 19 -6.13 15.83 -2.17
C SER A 19 -6.29 14.78 -1.07
N CYS A 20 -6.26 13.50 -1.46
CA CYS A 20 -6.36 12.35 -0.56
C CYS A 20 -5.30 11.29 -0.87
N TYR A 21 -4.63 10.80 0.18
CA TYR A 21 -3.60 9.78 0.13
C TYR A 21 -4.05 8.57 0.94
N VAL A 22 -4.09 7.41 0.30
CA VAL A 22 -4.50 6.14 0.90
C VAL A 22 -3.28 5.23 0.98
N PHE A 23 -3.02 4.65 2.14
CA PHE A 23 -1.87 3.80 2.38
C PHE A 23 -2.34 2.41 2.77
N ASP A 24 -1.78 1.38 2.13
CA ASP A 24 -1.79 0.05 2.71
C ASP A 24 -0.80 -0.04 3.88
N LYS A 25 -1.03 -0.95 4.82
CA LYS A 25 -0.14 -1.15 5.97
C LYS A 25 1.02 -2.08 5.61
N THR A 26 0.70 -3.31 5.21
CA THR A 26 1.63 -4.43 5.22
C THR A 26 2.47 -4.41 3.94
N GLY A 27 3.80 -4.45 4.08
CA GLY A 27 4.70 -4.35 2.93
C GLY A 27 4.83 -2.93 2.34
N THR A 28 3.93 -1.99 2.71
CA THR A 28 3.96 -0.58 2.32
C THR A 28 4.56 0.30 3.41
N LEU A 29 3.88 0.45 4.56
CA LEU A 29 4.39 1.21 5.71
C LEU A 29 5.29 0.36 6.59
N THR A 30 5.05 -0.95 6.61
CA THR A 30 5.91 -1.92 7.27
C THR A 30 6.86 -2.59 6.28
N GLU A 31 7.84 -3.32 6.81
CA GLU A 31 8.74 -4.12 5.98
C GLU A 31 8.03 -5.32 5.35
N GLY A 32 6.91 -5.78 5.93
CA GLY A 32 6.20 -6.98 5.49
C GLY A 32 6.98 -8.27 5.79
N LYS A 33 7.98 -8.18 6.68
CA LYS A 33 8.86 -9.29 7.07
C LYS A 33 8.48 -9.75 8.46
N PHE A 34 7.41 -10.54 8.54
CA PHE A 34 6.93 -11.05 9.80
C PHE A 34 7.95 -11.99 10.45
N GLN A 35 8.12 -11.83 11.75
CA GLN A 35 8.90 -12.73 12.61
C GLN A 35 7.95 -13.35 13.62
N LEU A 36 8.00 -14.67 13.78
CA LEU A 36 7.27 -15.34 14.84
C LEU A 36 7.83 -14.88 16.20
N LEU A 37 6.97 -14.33 17.04
CA LEU A 37 7.33 -13.94 18.40
C LEU A 37 7.01 -15.06 19.39
N ARG A 38 5.79 -15.60 19.32
CA ARG A 38 5.24 -16.62 20.23
C ARG A 38 4.08 -17.40 19.60
N GLY A 39 3.71 -18.51 20.21
CA GLY A 39 2.49 -19.28 19.95
C GLY A 39 2.76 -20.75 19.61
N LEU A 40 3.90 -21.05 18.99
CA LEU A 40 4.27 -22.42 18.64
C LEU A 40 4.62 -23.28 19.86
N GLU A 41 5.08 -22.66 20.97
CA GLU A 41 5.42 -23.37 22.20
C GLU A 41 4.22 -24.02 22.90
N LYS A 42 2.99 -23.59 22.54
CA LYS A 42 1.74 -24.14 23.08
C LYS A 42 1.21 -25.35 22.30
N LEU A 43 1.77 -25.61 21.12
CA LEU A 43 1.32 -26.66 20.23
C LEU A 43 2.16 -27.92 20.41
N GLU A 44 1.49 -29.07 20.45
CA GLU A 44 2.13 -30.37 20.37
C GLU A 44 2.74 -30.60 18.98
N GLU A 45 3.61 -31.60 18.85
CA GLU A 45 4.34 -31.88 17.60
C GLU A 45 3.40 -32.17 16.42
N GLU A 46 2.32 -32.92 16.65
CA GLU A 46 1.30 -33.19 15.63
C GLU A 46 0.54 -31.92 15.22
N GLU A 47 0.28 -31.01 16.17
CA GLU A 47 -0.43 -29.77 15.94
C GLU A 47 0.43 -28.75 15.16
N ARG A 48 1.73 -28.68 15.47
CA ARG A 48 2.71 -27.90 14.70
C ARG A 48 2.81 -28.41 13.27
N MET A 49 2.84 -29.73 13.08
CA MET A 49 2.85 -30.36 11.77
C MET A 49 1.59 -30.03 10.96
N LEU A 50 0.41 -30.05 11.58
CA LEU A 50 -0.85 -29.66 10.94
C LEU A 50 -0.86 -28.17 10.55
N LEU A 51 -0.40 -27.29 11.45
CA LEU A 51 -0.28 -25.86 11.20
C LEU A 51 0.66 -25.57 10.02
N TRP A 52 1.82 -26.22 9.97
CA TRP A 52 2.77 -26.06 8.86
C TRP A 52 2.16 -26.51 7.53
N ASN A 53 1.50 -27.67 7.51
CA ASN A 53 0.84 -28.17 6.30
C ASN A 53 -0.32 -27.28 5.86
N LEU A 54 -1.00 -26.57 6.76
CA LEU A 54 -2.03 -25.60 6.39
C LEU A 54 -1.40 -24.30 5.85
N ALA A 55 -0.45 -23.72 6.60
CA ALA A 55 0.15 -22.42 6.31
C ALA A 55 0.90 -22.40 4.96
N ARG A 56 1.57 -23.50 4.59
CA ARG A 56 2.34 -23.60 3.33
C ARG A 56 1.52 -23.48 2.04
N HIS A 57 0.19 -23.53 2.11
CA HIS A 57 -0.68 -23.32 0.96
C HIS A 57 -0.92 -21.84 0.63
N SER A 58 -0.49 -20.92 1.51
CA SER A 58 -0.65 -19.48 1.33
C SER A 58 0.69 -18.79 1.10
N LEU A 59 0.69 -17.84 0.17
CA LEU A 59 1.82 -16.93 -0.05
C LEU A 59 1.79 -15.71 0.88
N HIS A 60 0.80 -15.62 1.78
CA HIS A 60 0.65 -14.48 2.67
C HIS A 60 1.86 -14.37 3.62
N PRO A 61 2.41 -13.16 3.86
CA PRO A 61 3.58 -12.95 4.71
C PRO A 61 3.48 -13.55 6.13
N VAL A 62 2.28 -13.61 6.70
CA VAL A 62 2.04 -14.28 7.99
C VAL A 62 2.22 -15.80 7.88
N SER A 63 1.65 -16.41 6.84
CA SER A 63 1.75 -17.85 6.60
C SER A 63 3.18 -18.27 6.33
N THR A 64 3.92 -17.49 5.54
CA THR A 64 5.34 -17.76 5.24
C THR A 64 6.23 -17.63 6.48
N ALA A 65 5.95 -16.67 7.37
CA ALA A 65 6.66 -16.55 8.65
C ALA A 65 6.40 -17.73 9.59
N ILE A 66 5.17 -18.24 9.63
CA ILE A 66 4.83 -19.45 10.40
C ILE A 66 5.56 -20.67 9.84
N VAL A 67 5.51 -20.86 8.52
CA VAL A 67 6.19 -21.97 7.82
C VAL A 67 7.68 -21.95 8.15
N LYS A 68 8.33 -20.79 7.99
CA LYS A 68 9.75 -20.62 8.26
C LYS A 68 10.12 -20.95 9.70
N ALA A 69 9.31 -20.49 10.66
CA ALA A 69 9.58 -20.73 12.07
C ALA A 69 9.46 -22.21 12.47
N ILE A 70 8.52 -22.95 11.86
CA ILE A 70 8.37 -24.41 12.09
C ILE A 70 9.48 -25.20 11.37
N GLU A 71 9.92 -24.74 10.20
CA GLU A 71 11.04 -25.36 9.48
C GLU A 71 12.36 -25.20 10.25
N GLU A 72 12.59 -24.04 10.88
CA GLU A 72 13.76 -23.78 11.72
C GLU A 72 13.78 -24.65 13.00
N SER A 73 12.63 -25.10 13.50
CA SER A 73 12.54 -26.02 14.64
C SER A 73 12.76 -27.50 14.26
N GLY A 74 12.94 -27.82 12.97
CA GLY A 74 13.35 -29.16 12.51
C GLY A 74 12.24 -30.20 12.37
N GLU A 75 10.97 -29.82 12.53
CA GLU A 75 9.82 -30.74 12.58
C GLU A 75 8.85 -30.49 11.42
N CYS A 76 9.16 -31.04 10.24
CA CYS A 76 8.32 -30.86 9.05
C CYS A 76 8.10 -32.18 8.31
N ARG A 77 6.90 -32.76 8.45
CA ARG A 77 6.43 -33.89 7.64
C ARG A 77 5.28 -33.45 6.75
N LYS A 78 5.38 -33.74 5.44
CA LYS A 78 4.28 -33.51 4.50
C LYS A 78 3.15 -34.49 4.76
N ILE A 79 1.93 -33.97 4.86
CA ILE A 79 0.69 -34.73 4.88
C ILE A 79 -0.30 -34.13 3.89
N ASP A 80 -1.25 -34.94 3.44
CA ASP A 80 -2.33 -34.47 2.58
C ASP A 80 -3.48 -33.92 3.43
N LEU A 81 -3.67 -32.60 3.35
CA LEU A 81 -4.87 -31.94 3.84
C LEU A 81 -5.95 -31.94 2.75
N LYS A 82 -7.21 -32.12 3.16
CA LYS A 82 -8.36 -32.07 2.24
C LYS A 82 -9.04 -30.72 2.29
N GLY A 83 -9.41 -30.19 1.13
CA GLY A 83 -10.20 -28.96 0.99
C GLY A 83 -9.51 -27.74 1.57
N VAL A 84 -8.21 -27.58 1.31
CA VAL A 84 -7.47 -26.39 1.75
C VAL A 84 -7.91 -25.20 0.90
N GLU A 85 -8.43 -24.18 1.55
CA GLU A 85 -8.90 -22.95 0.90
C GLU A 85 -8.35 -21.72 1.64
N GLU A 86 -7.87 -20.75 0.88
CA GLU A 86 -7.47 -19.44 1.38
C GLU A 86 -8.63 -18.46 1.18
N LEU A 87 -9.18 -17.96 2.28
CA LEU A 87 -10.25 -16.98 2.30
C LEU A 87 -9.63 -15.60 2.50
N SER A 88 -9.61 -14.80 1.42
CA SER A 88 -8.98 -13.48 1.40
C SER A 88 -9.44 -12.59 2.55
N GLY A 89 -8.50 -12.09 3.34
CA GLY A 89 -8.76 -11.23 4.51
C GLY A 89 -9.28 -11.96 5.75
N LYS A 90 -9.48 -13.28 5.70
CA LYS A 90 -9.96 -14.08 6.83
C LYS A 90 -8.93 -15.07 7.35
N GLY A 91 -8.34 -15.86 6.46
CA GLY A 91 -7.39 -16.90 6.84
C GLY A 91 -7.42 -18.13 5.92
N LEU A 92 -6.87 -19.23 6.42
CA LEU A 92 -6.82 -20.53 5.77
C LEU A 92 -7.73 -21.52 6.50
N VAL A 93 -8.42 -22.36 5.72
CA VAL A 93 -9.18 -23.50 6.24
C VAL A 93 -8.72 -24.78 5.57
N GLY A 94 -8.90 -25.90 6.25
CA GLY A 94 -8.63 -27.23 5.71
C GLY A 94 -9.25 -28.32 6.58
N SER A 95 -8.98 -29.57 6.24
CA SER A 95 -9.42 -30.70 7.06
C SER A 95 -8.42 -31.85 7.07
N TRP A 96 -8.33 -32.50 8.22
CA TRP A 96 -7.48 -33.66 8.45
C TRP A 96 -8.19 -34.66 9.36
N ASN A 97 -8.26 -35.93 8.95
CA ASN A 97 -8.96 -37.00 9.68
C ASN A 97 -10.40 -36.62 10.12
N GLY A 98 -11.13 -35.90 9.27
CA GLY A 98 -12.49 -35.42 9.57
C GLY A 98 -12.57 -34.24 10.54
N LYS A 99 -11.44 -33.80 11.13
CA LYS A 99 -11.36 -32.58 11.93
C LYS A 99 -11.10 -31.38 11.01
N ARG A 100 -11.84 -30.29 11.23
CA ARG A 100 -11.64 -29.02 10.51
C ARG A 100 -10.44 -28.27 11.13
N LEU A 101 -9.58 -27.74 10.29
CA LEU A 101 -8.45 -26.89 10.65
C LEU A 101 -8.76 -25.45 10.22
N ALA A 102 -8.39 -24.48 11.04
CA ALA A 102 -8.48 -23.07 10.68
C ALA A 102 -7.27 -22.29 11.20
N LEU A 103 -6.74 -21.39 10.37
CA LEU A 103 -5.70 -20.43 10.71
C LEU A 103 -6.17 -19.04 10.31
N GLY A 104 -6.43 -18.14 11.26
CA GLY A 104 -6.88 -16.79 10.93
C GLY A 104 -7.35 -15.98 12.13
N SER A 105 -8.19 -14.97 11.87
CA SER A 105 -8.74 -14.12 12.93
C SER A 105 -9.74 -14.87 13.84
N PRO A 106 -10.02 -14.39 15.07
CA PRO A 106 -11.03 -14.98 15.95
C PRO A 106 -12.40 -15.09 15.27
N ALA A 107 -12.80 -14.03 14.56
CA ALA A 107 -14.06 -13.99 13.82
C ALA A 107 -14.10 -15.09 12.75
N HIS A 108 -12.98 -15.29 12.04
CA HIS A 108 -12.88 -16.37 11.06
C HIS A 108 -13.00 -17.75 11.70
N CYS A 109 -12.34 -17.99 12.84
CA CYS A 109 -12.50 -19.24 13.58
C CYS A 109 -13.98 -19.45 14.00
N SER A 110 -14.63 -18.42 14.55
CA SER A 110 -16.04 -18.51 14.97
C SER A 110 -17.01 -18.77 13.82
N GLU A 111 -16.82 -18.14 12.65
CA GLU A 111 -17.61 -18.39 11.44
C GLU A 111 -17.55 -19.86 10.98
N GLN A 112 -16.44 -20.55 11.28
CA GLN A 112 -16.28 -21.97 10.96
C GLN A 112 -16.93 -22.90 12.00
N GLY A 113 -17.72 -22.36 12.92
CA GLY A 113 -18.39 -23.12 13.98
C GLY A 113 -17.43 -23.57 15.10
N ILE A 114 -16.29 -22.90 15.24
CA ILE A 114 -15.29 -23.16 16.26
C ILE A 114 -15.65 -22.33 17.49
N GLU A 115 -15.95 -23.00 18.61
CA GLU A 115 -16.18 -22.30 19.87
C GLU A 115 -14.86 -21.74 20.37
N LEU A 116 -14.76 -20.41 20.44
CA LEU A 116 -13.71 -19.76 21.20
C LEU A 116 -13.97 -20.04 22.68
N LYS A 117 -13.57 -21.22 23.18
CA LYS A 117 -13.22 -21.33 24.59
C LYS A 117 -12.04 -20.39 24.77
N MET A 118 -12.34 -19.18 25.22
CA MET A 118 -11.35 -18.18 25.58
C MET A 118 -10.30 -18.91 26.41
N MET A 119 -9.11 -19.16 25.83
CA MET A 119 -7.95 -19.49 26.64
C MET A 119 -7.90 -18.34 27.63
N GLY A 120 -8.15 -18.67 28.92
CA GLY A 120 -8.46 -17.68 29.94
C GLY A 120 -7.48 -16.54 29.86
N GLU A 121 -7.95 -15.31 30.10
CA GLU A 121 -7.18 -14.07 30.07
C GLU A 121 -5.79 -14.26 30.69
N GLU A 122 -4.81 -14.72 29.90
CA GLU A 122 -3.45 -14.89 30.35
C GLU A 122 -2.91 -13.47 30.39
N LYS A 123 -3.05 -12.89 31.59
CA LYS A 123 -2.40 -11.67 32.12
C LYS A 123 -1.48 -11.08 31.08
N LYS A 124 -1.96 -10.07 30.33
CA LYS A 124 -1.19 -9.14 29.47
C LYS A 124 0.27 -9.60 29.37
N SER A 125 0.51 -10.71 28.67
CA SER A 125 1.84 -11.27 28.67
C SER A 125 2.65 -10.26 27.91
N SER A 126 3.47 -9.54 28.64
CA SER A 126 4.43 -8.60 28.12
C SER A 126 5.37 -9.41 27.25
N VAL A 127 4.98 -9.65 26.00
CA VAL A 127 5.94 -9.66 24.90
C VAL A 127 6.77 -8.43 25.18
N ASN A 128 8.07 -8.62 25.42
CA ASN A 128 9.02 -7.52 25.51
C ASN A 128 8.96 -6.82 24.15
N ARG A 129 8.01 -5.90 24.00
CA ARG A 129 7.78 -5.16 22.78
C ARG A 129 9.06 -4.37 22.60
N VAL A 130 9.86 -4.76 21.62
CA VAL A 130 10.92 -3.89 21.17
C VAL A 130 10.23 -2.64 20.65
N GLU A 131 10.73 -1.46 21.04
CA GLU A 131 10.15 -0.19 20.62
C GLU A 131 10.07 -0.14 19.09
N GLY A 132 8.87 0.02 18.54
CA GLY A 132 8.61 -0.01 17.09
C GLY A 132 8.10 -1.34 16.52
N GLU A 133 7.98 -2.41 17.30
CA GLU A 133 7.36 -3.66 16.84
C GLU A 133 5.83 -3.58 16.79
N ILE A 134 5.28 -3.85 15.60
CA ILE A 134 3.85 -3.95 15.33
C ILE A 134 3.47 -5.42 15.45
N VAL A 135 2.72 -5.77 16.50
CA VAL A 135 2.31 -7.14 16.76
C VAL A 135 0.98 -7.44 16.07
N SER A 136 0.99 -8.49 15.24
CA SER A 136 -0.19 -9.07 14.61
C SER A 136 -0.52 -10.40 15.27
N LYS A 137 -1.82 -10.68 15.40
CA LYS A 137 -2.34 -11.85 16.10
C LYS A 137 -3.12 -12.72 15.13
N THR A 138 -2.81 -14.00 15.09
CA THR A 138 -3.59 -15.01 14.37
C THR A 138 -3.80 -16.22 15.26
N TYR A 139 -4.84 -16.99 14.99
CA TYR A 139 -5.25 -18.12 15.82
C TYR A 139 -5.21 -19.40 15.00
N PHE A 140 -4.74 -20.47 15.60
CA PHE A 140 -4.81 -21.80 15.03
C PHE A 140 -5.80 -22.65 15.82
N ALA A 141 -6.70 -23.32 15.11
CA ALA A 141 -7.78 -24.10 15.69
C ALA A 141 -7.97 -25.44 14.99
N ILE A 142 -8.36 -26.44 15.79
CA ILE A 142 -8.71 -27.79 15.34
C ILE A 142 -10.08 -28.17 15.91
N GLY A 143 -10.99 -28.59 15.04
CA GLY A 143 -12.36 -28.91 15.42
C GLY A 143 -13.07 -27.68 15.98
N ARG A 144 -13.41 -27.70 17.27
CA ARG A 144 -14.06 -26.59 17.98
C ARG A 144 -13.14 -25.89 18.99
N SER A 145 -11.85 -26.20 19.00
CA SER A 145 -10.93 -25.66 20.00
C SER A 145 -9.84 -24.82 19.35
N VAL A 146 -9.64 -23.61 19.85
CA VAL A 146 -8.43 -22.82 19.56
C VAL A 146 -7.28 -23.41 20.37
N LEU A 147 -6.20 -23.77 19.69
CA LEU A 147 -5.03 -24.41 20.28
C LEU A 147 -3.92 -23.41 20.58
N ALA A 148 -3.75 -22.42 19.71
CA ALA A 148 -2.74 -21.40 19.90
C ALA A 148 -3.17 -20.02 19.41
N GLU A 149 -2.80 -19.02 20.20
CA GLU A 149 -2.64 -17.65 19.73
C GLU A 149 -1.20 -17.49 19.24
N ILE A 150 -1.05 -17.18 17.96
CA ILE A 150 0.23 -16.97 17.28
C ILE A 150 0.45 -15.47 17.15
N LEU A 151 1.57 -15.00 17.72
CA LEU A 151 2.00 -13.61 17.70
C LEU A 151 3.11 -13.45 16.67
N LEU A 152 2.91 -12.54 15.72
CA LEU A 152 3.92 -12.19 14.73
C LEU A 152 4.27 -10.70 14.84
N GLY A 153 5.55 -10.39 14.84
CA GLY A 153 6.07 -9.03 14.82
C GLY A 153 6.38 -8.60 13.40
N ASP A 154 6.01 -7.38 13.05
CA ASP A 154 6.46 -6.67 11.86
C ASP A 154 7.03 -5.30 12.27
N ARG A 155 7.90 -4.73 11.45
CA ARG A 155 8.57 -3.47 11.75
C ARG A 155 8.08 -2.38 10.81
N LEU A 156 7.87 -1.20 11.38
CA LEU A 156 7.62 -0.01 10.59
C LEU A 156 8.89 0.36 9.81
N ARG A 157 8.75 0.81 8.56
CA ARG A 157 9.88 1.35 7.80
C ARG A 157 10.42 2.59 8.50
N LEU A 158 11.75 2.75 8.47
CA LEU A 158 12.46 3.84 9.14
C LEU A 158 11.96 5.23 8.71
N ASP A 159 11.54 5.38 7.46
CA ASP A 159 11.06 6.63 6.89
C ASP A 159 9.54 6.75 6.85
N ALA A 160 8.77 5.77 7.33
CA ALA A 160 7.31 5.81 7.25
C ALA A 160 6.73 7.04 7.96
N VAL A 161 7.13 7.28 9.22
CA VAL A 161 6.62 8.40 10.03
C VAL A 161 7.00 9.76 9.43
N SER A 162 8.23 9.89 8.95
CA SER A 162 8.70 11.14 8.35
C SER A 162 8.06 11.38 6.98
N ALA A 163 7.90 10.33 6.17
CA ALA A 163 7.27 10.39 4.86
C ALA A 163 5.78 10.74 4.95
N THR A 164 5.00 10.11 5.85
CA THR A 164 3.56 10.41 6.00
C THR A 164 3.32 11.87 6.37
N GLY A 165 4.23 12.48 7.13
CA GLY A 165 4.20 13.90 7.46
C GLY A 165 4.46 14.86 6.28
N MET A 166 5.00 14.38 5.16
CA MET A 166 5.29 15.21 3.98
C MET A 166 4.11 15.34 3.01
N PHE A 167 3.10 14.47 3.11
CA PHE A 167 1.92 14.52 2.27
C PHE A 167 0.97 15.64 2.75
N VAL A 168 0.49 16.46 1.80
CA VAL A 168 -0.38 17.61 2.07
C VAL A 168 -1.77 17.29 1.54
N GLY A 169 -2.65 16.82 2.42
CA GLY A 169 -4.00 16.35 2.10
C GLY A 169 -4.47 15.36 3.17
N SER A 170 -5.67 14.81 2.99
CA SER A 170 -6.19 13.78 3.90
C SER A 170 -5.41 12.49 3.74
N ARG A 171 -5.04 11.85 4.85
CA ARG A 171 -4.27 10.60 4.88
C ARG A 171 -5.08 9.51 5.55
N TRP A 172 -5.30 8.44 4.81
CA TRP A 172 -6.05 7.27 5.25
C TRP A 172 -5.14 6.05 5.31
N LEU A 173 -5.26 5.28 6.38
CA LEU A 173 -4.66 3.95 6.47
C LEU A 173 -5.73 2.87 6.29
N LEU A 174 -5.57 2.02 5.27
CA LEU A 174 -6.44 0.86 5.04
C LEU A 174 -5.63 -0.43 5.21
N SER A 175 -6.17 -1.42 5.90
CA SER A 175 -5.50 -2.71 6.04
C SER A 175 -6.48 -3.86 6.25
N GLY A 176 -6.06 -5.06 5.85
CA GLY A 176 -6.75 -6.31 6.18
C GLY A 176 -6.40 -6.82 7.58
N ASP A 177 -5.39 -6.25 8.23
CA ASP A 177 -4.94 -6.67 9.55
C ASP A 177 -5.93 -6.28 10.65
N ALA A 178 -5.80 -6.93 11.81
CA ALA A 178 -6.64 -6.66 12.97
C ALA A 178 -6.46 -5.24 13.53
N GLU A 179 -7.56 -4.68 14.03
CA GLU A 179 -7.66 -3.31 14.55
C GLU A 179 -6.52 -2.88 15.49
N PRO A 180 -6.06 -3.67 16.49
CA PRO A 180 -4.97 -3.24 17.36
C PRO A 180 -3.66 -2.96 16.63
N SER A 181 -3.35 -3.74 15.59
CA SER A 181 -2.14 -3.61 14.76
C SER A 181 -2.24 -2.38 13.88
N VAL A 182 -3.40 -2.18 13.22
CA VAL A 182 -3.65 -1.03 12.35
C VAL A 182 -3.65 0.27 13.14
N ARG A 183 -4.32 0.31 14.30
CA ARG A 183 -4.38 1.48 15.17
C ARG A 183 -3.00 1.90 15.68
N ALA A 184 -2.12 0.93 16.00
CA ALA A 184 -0.75 1.23 16.42
C ALA A 184 0.03 1.98 15.32
N VAL A 185 -0.06 1.51 14.07
CA VAL A 185 0.57 2.17 12.92
C VAL A 185 -0.07 3.54 12.65
N ALA A 186 -1.40 3.60 12.68
CA ALA A 186 -2.16 4.83 12.47
C ALA A 186 -1.70 5.96 13.40
N ASN A 187 -1.57 5.64 14.69
CA ASN A 187 -1.15 6.59 15.72
C ASN A 187 0.32 7.01 15.56
N GLN A 188 1.23 6.06 15.30
CA GLN A 188 2.66 6.37 15.13
C GLN A 188 2.90 7.25 13.89
N CYS A 189 2.21 6.97 12.79
CA CYS A 189 2.35 7.71 11.53
C CYS A 189 1.43 8.94 11.41
N ARG A 190 0.59 9.20 12.43
CA ARG A 190 -0.33 10.34 12.52
C ARG A 190 -1.29 10.45 11.34
N PHE A 191 -1.95 9.34 11.02
CA PHE A 191 -3.02 9.30 10.02
C PHE A 191 -4.26 10.06 10.49
N ASP A 192 -5.02 10.61 9.54
CA ASP A 192 -6.22 11.38 9.86
C ASP A 192 -7.40 10.45 10.21
N ASP A 193 -7.52 9.30 9.53
CA ASP A 193 -8.43 8.21 9.90
C ASP A 193 -7.93 6.86 9.31
N TRP A 194 -8.47 5.73 9.77
CA TRP A 194 -8.03 4.39 9.40
C TRP A 194 -9.16 3.35 9.42
N ARG A 195 -8.99 2.27 8.66
CA ARG A 195 -9.90 1.11 8.64
C ARG A 195 -9.11 -0.19 8.66
N ALA A 196 -9.54 -1.12 9.49
CA ALA A 196 -8.90 -2.42 9.74
C ALA A 196 -9.81 -3.57 9.31
N GLY A 197 -9.25 -4.77 9.10
CA GLY A 197 -10.01 -5.96 8.73
C GLY A 197 -10.68 -5.90 7.36
N LEU A 198 -10.23 -5.02 6.45
CA LEU A 198 -10.85 -4.87 5.14
C LEU A 198 -10.38 -5.94 4.14
N ALA A 199 -11.34 -6.56 3.46
CA ALA A 199 -11.08 -7.38 2.29
C ALA A 199 -10.62 -6.51 1.08
N PRO A 200 -9.93 -7.09 0.09
CA PRO A 200 -9.44 -6.34 -1.09
C PRO A 200 -10.53 -5.53 -1.82
N LEU A 201 -11.73 -6.10 -1.97
CA LEU A 201 -12.87 -5.41 -2.61
C LEU A 201 -13.45 -4.28 -1.75
N GLU A 202 -13.37 -4.37 -0.43
CA GLU A 202 -13.81 -3.30 0.46
C GLU A 202 -12.85 -2.12 0.44
N LYS A 203 -11.54 -2.39 0.35
CA LYS A 203 -10.53 -1.35 0.11
C LYS A 203 -10.78 -0.65 -1.23
N ARG A 204 -11.10 -1.42 -2.29
CA ARG A 204 -11.49 -0.86 -3.60
C ARG A 204 -12.70 0.07 -3.48
N ALA A 205 -13.78 -0.42 -2.86
CA ALA A 205 -15.01 0.36 -2.69
C ALA A 205 -14.76 1.64 -1.87
N PHE A 206 -13.86 1.59 -0.88
CA PHE A 206 -13.45 2.78 -0.14
C PHE A 206 -12.77 3.82 -1.03
N VAL A 207 -11.84 3.39 -1.89
CA VAL A 207 -11.16 4.29 -2.84
C VAL A 207 -12.15 4.87 -3.86
N ASP A 208 -13.10 4.07 -4.37
CA ASP A 208 -14.12 4.56 -5.30
C ASP A 208 -15.00 5.64 -4.66
N ARG A 209 -15.45 5.44 -3.41
CA ARG A 209 -16.24 6.45 -2.68
C ARG A 209 -15.49 7.78 -2.54
N LEU A 210 -14.22 7.75 -2.15
CA LEU A 210 -13.42 8.99 -2.06
C LEU A 210 -13.37 9.74 -3.40
N LYS A 211 -13.29 9.01 -4.51
CA LYS A 211 -13.29 9.62 -5.84
C LYS A 211 -14.66 10.19 -6.21
N GLU A 212 -15.75 9.51 -5.83
CA GLU A 212 -17.12 10.00 -5.98
C GLU A 212 -17.35 11.28 -5.18
N ASP A 213 -16.71 11.40 -4.01
CA ASP A 213 -16.68 12.61 -3.18
C ASP A 213 -15.82 13.74 -3.79
N GLY A 214 -15.21 13.53 -4.96
CA GLY A 214 -14.43 14.53 -5.69
C GLY A 214 -12.94 14.56 -5.35
N GLU A 215 -12.45 13.63 -4.52
CA GLU A 215 -11.04 13.57 -4.14
C GLU A 215 -10.16 13.04 -5.27
N VAL A 216 -9.00 13.68 -5.46
CA VAL A 216 -7.93 13.11 -6.29
C VAL A 216 -7.12 12.15 -5.42
N VAL A 217 -7.52 10.88 -5.46
CA VAL A 217 -6.92 9.81 -4.66
C VAL A 217 -5.63 9.25 -5.27
N LEU A 218 -4.55 9.26 -4.47
CA LEU A 218 -3.34 8.47 -4.68
C LEU A 218 -3.28 7.34 -3.66
N MET A 219 -3.11 6.11 -4.12
CA MET A 219 -2.96 4.94 -3.25
C MET A 219 -1.54 4.38 -3.29
N LEU A 220 -0.95 4.15 -2.11
CA LEU A 220 0.32 3.47 -1.94
C LEU A 220 0.10 2.04 -1.45
N GLY A 221 0.84 1.11 -2.05
CA GLY A 221 0.60 -0.30 -1.89
C GLY A 221 1.80 -1.20 -2.18
N ASP A 222 1.65 -2.49 -1.85
CA ASP A 222 2.64 -3.52 -2.18
C ASP A 222 2.37 -4.19 -3.54
N GLY A 223 1.17 -4.05 -4.08
CA GLY A 223 0.76 -4.57 -5.39
C GLY A 223 0.29 -6.02 -5.39
N ILE A 224 0.26 -6.69 -4.24
CA ILE A 224 -0.16 -8.09 -4.13
C ILE A 224 -1.62 -8.16 -3.70
N ASN A 225 -1.95 -7.63 -2.52
CA ASN A 225 -3.29 -7.75 -1.93
C ASN A 225 -4.20 -6.54 -2.23
N ASP A 226 -3.61 -5.46 -2.74
CA ASP A 226 -4.22 -4.16 -2.92
C ASP A 226 -4.32 -3.75 -4.40
N ALA A 227 -3.97 -4.66 -5.32
CA ALA A 227 -4.09 -4.49 -6.75
C ALA A 227 -5.45 -3.91 -7.20
N PRO A 228 -6.62 -4.38 -6.69
CA PRO A 228 -7.91 -3.78 -7.04
C PRO A 228 -8.01 -2.30 -6.64
N SER A 229 -7.50 -1.94 -5.47
CA SER A 229 -7.56 -0.57 -4.94
C SER A 229 -6.52 0.36 -5.60
N LEU A 230 -5.33 -0.15 -5.91
CA LEU A 230 -4.30 0.57 -6.66
C LEU A 230 -4.77 0.95 -8.06
N THR A 231 -5.44 0.03 -8.75
CA THR A 231 -6.01 0.30 -10.08
C THR A 231 -7.24 1.22 -10.04
N ALA A 232 -7.87 1.36 -8.87
CA ALA A 232 -9.01 2.25 -8.62
C ALA A 232 -8.63 3.71 -8.53
N ALA A 233 -7.53 3.96 -7.83
CA ALA A 233 -7.04 5.28 -7.55
C ALA A 233 -6.76 6.02 -8.86
N HIS A 234 -6.73 7.35 -8.79
CA HIS A 234 -6.23 8.15 -9.91
C HIS A 234 -4.75 7.87 -10.16
N ILE A 235 -4.03 7.53 -9.08
CA ILE A 235 -2.60 7.22 -9.09
C ILE A 235 -2.37 6.02 -8.16
N GLY A 236 -2.04 4.86 -8.73
CA GLY A 236 -1.57 3.70 -7.97
C GLY A 236 -0.05 3.68 -7.88
N VAL A 237 0.51 3.64 -6.66
CA VAL A 237 1.95 3.60 -6.39
C VAL A 237 2.33 2.30 -5.71
N CYS A 238 3.21 1.51 -6.33
CA CYS A 238 3.80 0.35 -5.66
C CYS A 238 5.17 0.66 -5.06
N VAL A 239 5.41 0.14 -3.87
CA VAL A 239 6.73 0.16 -3.25
C VAL A 239 7.54 -1.04 -3.73
N VAL A 240 8.81 -0.86 -4.13
CA VAL A 240 9.66 -1.99 -4.55
C VAL A 240 9.92 -2.90 -3.35
N ASN A 241 9.12 -3.94 -3.26
CA ASN A 241 9.39 -5.30 -2.77
C ASN A 241 8.56 -6.29 -3.60
N ALA A 242 8.01 -5.79 -4.70
CA ALA A 242 6.84 -6.31 -5.32
C ALA A 242 7.28 -7.11 -6.54
N THR A 243 6.83 -8.37 -6.60
CA THR A 243 7.08 -9.32 -7.68
C THR A 243 6.79 -8.69 -9.06
N ASP A 244 7.29 -9.28 -10.15
CA ASP A 244 7.05 -8.79 -11.52
C ASP A 244 5.56 -8.50 -11.82
N LEU A 245 4.66 -9.20 -11.13
CA LEU A 245 3.22 -8.99 -11.19
C LEU A 245 2.79 -7.59 -10.73
N SER A 246 3.34 -7.09 -9.64
CA SER A 246 2.99 -5.78 -9.08
C SER A 246 3.45 -4.63 -9.97
N ALA A 247 4.58 -4.81 -10.66
CA ALA A 247 5.12 -3.85 -11.62
C ALA A 247 4.22 -3.66 -12.86
N GLN A 248 3.27 -4.57 -13.11
CA GLN A 248 2.28 -4.46 -14.19
C GLN A 248 1.00 -3.71 -13.75
N ILE A 249 0.73 -3.67 -12.45
CA ILE A 249 -0.56 -3.19 -11.91
C ILE A 249 -0.48 -1.71 -11.55
N CYS A 250 0.68 -1.21 -11.11
CA CYS A 250 0.83 0.17 -10.66
C CYS A 250 1.17 1.17 -11.79
N ASP A 251 0.73 2.41 -11.60
CA ASP A 251 1.08 3.51 -12.48
C ASP A 251 2.46 4.09 -12.19
N ILE A 252 2.86 4.06 -10.92
CA ILE A 252 4.15 4.56 -10.43
C ILE A 252 4.80 3.46 -9.60
N LEU A 253 6.08 3.23 -9.85
CA LEU A 253 6.91 2.32 -9.08
C LEU A 253 7.99 3.11 -8.32
N LEU A 254 8.09 2.90 -7.01
CA LEU A 254 9.19 3.41 -6.22
C LEU A 254 10.41 2.52 -6.40
N THR A 255 11.44 2.98 -7.10
CA THR A 255 12.66 2.19 -7.37
C THR A 255 13.60 2.11 -6.16
N ASP A 256 13.41 2.96 -5.15
CA ASP A 256 14.06 2.84 -3.85
C ASP A 256 12.99 2.53 -2.77
N HIS A 257 13.40 2.01 -1.61
CA HIS A 257 12.45 1.65 -0.54
C HIS A 257 11.90 2.88 0.22
N ARG A 258 12.12 4.10 -0.27
CA ARG A 258 11.80 5.31 0.47
C ARG A 258 10.46 5.90 0.04
N LEU A 259 9.55 6.02 1.00
CA LEU A 259 8.20 6.56 0.80
C LEU A 259 8.20 8.07 0.58
N ASP A 260 9.22 8.78 1.10
CA ASP A 260 9.37 10.23 0.94
C ASP A 260 9.44 10.66 -0.54
N ARG A 261 9.89 9.77 -1.42
CA ARG A 261 9.95 9.99 -2.87
C ARG A 261 8.59 10.24 -3.50
N VAL A 262 7.51 9.65 -2.98
CA VAL A 262 6.15 9.88 -3.50
C VAL A 262 5.69 11.30 -3.18
N ALA A 263 5.95 11.78 -1.97
CA ALA A 263 5.64 13.15 -1.58
C ALA A 263 6.44 14.16 -2.42
N LEU A 264 7.73 13.87 -2.66
CA LEU A 264 8.56 14.69 -3.55
C LEU A 264 8.06 14.69 -5.00
N ALA A 265 7.62 13.55 -5.52
CA ALA A 265 7.01 13.44 -6.85
C ALA A 265 5.72 14.26 -6.96
N SER A 266 4.85 14.20 -5.95
CA SER A 266 3.62 15.00 -5.86
C SER A 266 3.95 16.50 -5.87
N LYS A 267 4.93 16.94 -5.06
CA LYS A 267 5.41 18.33 -5.04
C LYS A 267 5.93 18.79 -6.42
N LYS A 268 6.62 17.91 -7.15
CA LYS A 268 7.11 18.19 -8.50
C LYS A 268 5.98 18.23 -9.54
N GLY A 269 5.00 17.35 -9.44
CA GLY A 269 3.78 17.40 -10.26
C GLY A 269 3.07 18.75 -10.13
N LYS A 270 2.95 19.25 -8.90
CA LYS A 270 2.35 20.57 -8.62
C LYS A 270 3.12 21.70 -9.28
N LYS A 271 4.46 21.69 -9.19
CA LYS A 271 5.34 22.66 -9.89
C LYS A 271 5.18 22.56 -11.41
N ALA A 272 5.12 21.34 -11.95
CA ALA A 272 4.94 21.09 -13.39
C ALA A 272 3.61 21.68 -13.90
N HIS A 273 2.51 21.50 -13.17
CA HIS A 273 1.24 22.14 -13.50
C HIS A 273 1.32 23.66 -13.52
N GLY A 274 2.07 24.28 -12.60
CA GLY A 274 2.34 25.72 -12.60
C GLY A 274 3.05 26.18 -13.88
N ILE A 275 4.09 25.47 -14.31
CA ILE A 275 4.83 25.77 -15.54
C ILE A 275 3.97 25.59 -16.79
N VAL A 276 3.15 24.52 -16.84
CA VAL A 276 2.20 24.30 -17.93
C VAL A 276 1.21 25.45 -18.02
N ARG A 277 0.64 25.91 -16.89
CA ARG A 277 -0.25 27.07 -16.86
C ARG A 277 0.44 28.34 -17.37
N GLN A 278 1.68 28.60 -16.94
CA GLN A 278 2.47 29.73 -17.44
C GLN A 278 2.68 29.68 -18.96
N ASN A 279 3.03 28.51 -19.48
CA ASN A 279 3.23 28.32 -20.92
C ASN A 279 1.94 28.52 -21.71
N LEU A 280 0.81 28.04 -21.19
CA LEU A 280 -0.50 28.24 -21.82
C LEU A 280 -0.91 29.72 -21.80
N VAL A 281 -0.80 30.40 -20.66
CA VAL A 281 -1.09 31.83 -20.55
C VAL A 281 -0.21 32.62 -21.51
N TRP A 282 1.09 32.36 -21.55
CA TRP A 282 1.99 33.00 -22.51
C TRP A 282 1.59 32.73 -23.96
N SER A 283 1.30 31.47 -24.29
CA SER A 283 0.88 31.04 -25.62
C SER A 283 -0.40 31.76 -26.08
N PHE A 284 -1.41 31.87 -25.21
CA PHE A 284 -2.64 32.58 -25.55
C PHE A 284 -2.44 34.08 -25.64
N SER A 285 -1.71 34.69 -24.70
CA SER A 285 -1.47 36.14 -24.69
C SER A 285 -0.76 36.60 -25.96
N TYR A 286 0.31 35.92 -26.40
CA TYR A 286 1.01 36.34 -27.62
C TYR A 286 0.12 36.16 -28.86
N ASN A 287 -0.68 35.09 -28.92
CA ASN A 287 -1.58 34.85 -30.05
C ASN A 287 -2.69 35.91 -30.13
N ILE A 288 -3.28 36.29 -28.99
CA ILE A 288 -4.30 37.35 -28.94
C ILE A 288 -3.72 38.68 -29.42
N VAL A 289 -2.52 39.04 -28.93
CA VAL A 289 -1.83 40.26 -29.38
C VAL A 289 -1.51 40.19 -30.87
N GLY A 290 -1.01 39.05 -31.35
CA GLY A 290 -0.70 38.82 -32.77
C GLY A 290 -1.93 38.98 -33.67
N ILE A 291 -3.05 38.35 -33.31
CA ILE A 291 -4.32 38.47 -34.04
C ILE A 291 -4.80 39.92 -34.05
N GLY A 292 -4.77 40.62 -32.91
CA GLY A 292 -5.16 42.03 -32.83
C GLY A 292 -4.32 42.93 -33.74
N LEU A 293 -3.01 42.73 -33.77
CA LEU A 293 -2.11 43.46 -34.67
C LEU A 293 -2.34 43.09 -36.15
N ALA A 294 -2.65 41.83 -36.46
CA ALA A 294 -2.94 41.40 -37.81
C ALA A 294 -4.25 42.02 -38.35
N VAL A 295 -5.31 42.04 -37.52
CA VAL A 295 -6.60 42.65 -37.88
C VAL A 295 -6.47 44.15 -38.13
N THR A 296 -5.61 44.84 -37.37
CA THR A 296 -5.35 46.28 -37.57
C THR A 296 -4.39 46.58 -38.75
N GLY A 297 -3.92 45.56 -39.47
CA GLY A 297 -2.99 45.71 -40.60
C GLY A 297 -1.55 46.05 -40.19
N ASN A 298 -1.26 46.08 -38.89
CA ASN A 298 0.02 46.54 -38.35
C ASN A 298 1.04 45.41 -38.12
N LEU A 299 0.73 44.18 -38.53
CA LEU A 299 1.61 43.03 -38.34
C LEU A 299 2.26 42.59 -39.66
N SER A 300 3.56 42.85 -39.80
CA SER A 300 4.35 42.26 -40.88
C SER A 300 4.53 40.75 -40.68
N PRO A 301 4.44 39.93 -41.75
CA PRO A 301 4.73 38.49 -41.69
C PRO A 301 6.09 38.16 -41.05
N LEU A 302 7.09 39.02 -41.23
CA LEU A 302 8.43 38.85 -40.65
C LEU A 302 8.41 38.95 -39.11
N TYR A 303 7.67 39.92 -38.57
CA TYR A 303 7.53 40.08 -37.11
C TYR A 303 6.73 38.94 -36.49
N ALA A 304 5.69 38.46 -37.19
CA ALA A 304 4.92 37.29 -36.75
C ALA A 304 5.81 36.03 -36.66
N ALA A 305 6.65 35.80 -37.66
CA ALA A 305 7.60 34.68 -37.68
C ALA A 305 8.62 34.78 -36.53
N PHE A 306 9.18 35.96 -36.28
CA PHE A 306 10.11 36.18 -35.16
C PHE A 306 9.43 35.93 -33.81
N ALA A 307 8.21 36.43 -33.62
CA ALA A 307 7.44 36.23 -32.40
C ALA A 307 7.15 34.74 -32.12
N MET A 308 6.85 33.95 -33.15
CA MET A 308 6.63 32.51 -33.04
C MET A 308 7.89 31.77 -32.55
N VAL A 309 9.06 32.10 -33.09
CA VAL A 309 10.34 31.52 -32.66
C VAL A 309 10.67 31.94 -31.22
N ALA A 310 10.54 33.23 -30.90
CA ALA A 310 10.78 33.74 -29.54
C ALA A 310 9.86 33.09 -28.51
N SER A 311 8.58 32.90 -28.84
CA SER A 311 7.60 32.21 -28.00
C SER A 311 7.97 30.74 -27.76
N SER A 312 8.41 30.05 -28.82
CA SER A 312 8.87 28.65 -28.72
C SER A 312 10.09 28.51 -27.82
N ILE A 313 11.06 29.43 -27.95
CA ILE A 313 12.25 29.49 -27.08
C ILE A 313 11.84 29.75 -25.63
N PHE A 314 10.93 30.70 -25.39
CA PHE A 314 10.43 30.99 -24.04
C PHE A 314 9.81 29.75 -23.38
N VAL A 315 8.93 29.05 -24.10
CA VAL A 315 8.28 27.82 -23.60
C VAL A 315 9.33 26.74 -23.29
N LEU A 316 10.32 26.55 -24.17
CA LEU A 316 11.42 25.60 -23.96
C LEU A 316 12.27 25.95 -22.73
N LEU A 317 12.65 27.22 -22.58
CA LEU A 317 13.43 27.70 -21.43
C LEU A 317 12.64 27.55 -20.13
N ASN A 318 11.34 27.88 -20.15
CA ASN A 318 10.47 27.76 -18.98
C ASN A 318 10.28 26.28 -18.58
N ALA A 319 10.09 25.39 -19.55
CA ALA A 319 10.04 23.94 -19.29
C ALA A 319 11.37 23.41 -18.72
N ASN A 320 12.51 23.92 -19.19
CA ASN A 320 13.84 23.50 -18.73
C ASN A 320 14.11 23.85 -17.25
N ARG A 321 13.32 24.75 -16.63
CA ARG A 321 13.35 25.01 -15.18
C ARG A 321 12.95 23.80 -14.34
N MET A 322 12.27 22.81 -14.92
CA MET A 322 12.02 21.52 -14.26
C MET A 322 13.27 20.65 -14.16
N ARG A 323 14.21 20.79 -15.10
CA ARG A 323 15.42 19.96 -15.18
C ARG A 323 16.55 20.51 -14.31
N LYS A 324 16.71 21.83 -14.28
CA LYS A 324 17.62 22.51 -13.35
C LYS A 324 16.82 22.70 -12.06
N GLY A 325 16.99 21.83 -11.07
CA GLY A 325 16.39 22.01 -9.75
C GLY A 325 16.91 23.31 -9.12
N VAL A 326 16.37 24.45 -9.54
CA VAL A 326 16.63 25.72 -8.88
C VAL A 326 15.92 25.62 -7.53
N CYS A 327 16.79 25.53 -6.53
CA CYS A 327 16.63 25.40 -5.09
C CYS A 327 15.28 25.92 -4.55
#